data_AF-A0A7K2Y4Q8-F1
#
_entry.id   AF-A0A7K2Y4Q8-F1
#
_cell.length_a   1.000
_cell.length_b   1.000
_cell.length_c   1.000
_cell.angle_alpha   90.00
_cell.angle_beta   90.00
_cell.angle_gamma   90.00
#
_symmetry.space_group_name_H-M   'P 1'
#
loop_
_entity.id
_entity.type
_entity.pdbx_description
1 polymer ?
#
loop_
_entity_poly.entity_id
_entity_poly.type
_entity_poly.pdbx_seq_one_letter_code
_entity_poly.pdbx_strand_id
1 'polypeptide(L)'
;MTNRTGALRSNDSTPARRLAVGQPQLSAADQAAHVAASYVRRQQAIAHSLQAADLFDEAGEPAYTAASRADADRMRRELVA
;
A
#
# COMPACT_ATOMS: atom_id res chain seq x y z
N MET A 1 -37.72 -0.74 51.87
CA MET A 1 -38.04 0.58 51.27
C MET A 1 -37.17 0.78 50.03
N THR A 2 -37.84 0.96 48.89
CA THR A 2 -37.47 1.79 47.71
C THR A 2 -36.30 1.38 46.79
N ASN A 3 -36.68 0.68 45.71
CA ASN A 3 -36.38 0.92 44.28
C ASN A 3 -35.08 1.65 43.87
N ARG A 4 -34.29 1.00 43.01
CA ARG A 4 -33.70 1.67 41.83
C ARG A 4 -33.64 0.75 40.61
N THR A 5 -34.65 0.97 39.78
CA THR A 5 -34.75 0.78 38.33
C THR A 5 -33.43 0.76 37.56
N GLY A 6 -33.36 -0.13 36.56
CA GLY A 6 -32.92 0.26 35.23
C GLY A 6 -31.58 -0.27 34.74
N ALA A 7 -31.54 -1.54 34.36
CA ALA A 7 -30.73 -1.93 33.21
C ALA A 7 -31.70 -2.45 32.15
N LEU A 8 -32.18 -1.50 31.35
CA LEU A 8 -33.00 -1.73 30.18
C LEU A 8 -32.31 -2.73 29.24
N ARG A 9 -33.16 -3.59 28.70
CA ARG A 9 -32.84 -4.66 27.77
C ARG A 9 -32.38 -4.09 26.42
N SER A 10 -31.65 -4.93 25.68
CA SER A 10 -31.51 -4.92 24.23
C SER A 10 -30.65 -3.82 23.60
N ASN A 11 -29.44 -4.20 23.18
CA ASN A 11 -28.99 -3.88 21.81
C ASN A 11 -27.88 -4.84 21.36
N ASP A 12 -28.29 -6.06 21.03
CA ASP A 12 -27.74 -6.72 19.85
C ASP A 12 -27.89 -5.77 18.66
N SER A 13 -26.86 -5.68 17.83
CA SER A 13 -26.77 -4.81 16.65
C SER A 13 -26.31 -3.37 16.95
N THR A 14 -25.01 -3.20 17.13
CA THR A 14 -24.38 -2.06 16.46
C THR A 14 -23.19 -2.54 15.65
N PRO A 15 -23.35 -2.79 14.34
CA PRO A 15 -22.24 -2.93 13.40
C PRO A 15 -21.44 -1.62 13.24
N ALA A 16 -21.72 -0.57 14.02
CA ALA A 16 -21.09 0.75 13.89
C ALA A 16 -19.65 0.83 14.42
N ARG A 17 -19.03 -0.30 14.81
CA ARG A 17 -17.59 -0.40 15.01
C ARG A 17 -16.84 -1.12 13.89
N ARG A 18 -17.48 -1.39 12.75
CA ARG A 18 -16.73 -1.26 11.50
C ARG A 18 -16.69 0.23 11.22
N LEU A 19 -15.59 0.87 11.64
CA LEU A 19 -15.11 2.06 10.95
C LEU A 19 -15.15 1.69 9.47
N ALA A 20 -16.20 2.14 8.78
CA ALA A 20 -16.11 2.41 7.37
C ALA A 20 -15.04 3.50 7.30
N VAL A 21 -13.77 3.07 7.29
CA VAL A 21 -12.71 3.85 6.68
C VAL A 21 -13.21 4.01 5.27
N GLY A 22 -13.92 5.12 5.02
CA GLY A 22 -14.45 5.44 3.73
C GLY A 22 -13.28 5.40 2.80
N GLN A 23 -13.19 4.33 2.01
CA GLN A 23 -12.40 4.35 0.79
C GLN A 23 -12.82 5.66 0.12
N PRO A 24 -11.89 6.61 -0.08
CA PRO A 24 -12.27 7.87 -0.69
C PRO A 24 -12.96 7.52 -2.00
N GLN A 25 -14.24 7.89 -2.14
CA GLN A 25 -14.95 7.74 -3.40
C GLN A 25 -14.40 8.79 -4.34
N LEU A 26 -13.23 8.49 -4.89
CA LEU A 26 -12.56 9.31 -5.88
C LEU A 26 -13.48 9.41 -7.09
N SER A 27 -13.57 10.60 -7.68
CA SER A 27 -14.19 10.73 -8.99
C SER A 27 -13.45 9.84 -9.99
N ALA A 28 -14.09 9.46 -11.11
CA ALA A 28 -13.40 8.69 -12.15
C ALA A 28 -12.10 9.38 -12.61
N ALA A 29 -12.07 10.72 -12.62
CA ALA A 29 -10.89 11.51 -12.95
C ALA A 29 -9.79 11.40 -11.86
N ASP A 30 -10.15 11.51 -10.58
CA ASP A 30 -9.20 11.37 -9.47
C ASP A 30 -8.66 9.94 -9.36
N GLN A 31 -9.50 8.95 -9.63
CA GLN A 31 -9.10 7.54 -9.67
C GLN A 31 -8.09 7.31 -10.80
N ALA A 32 -8.32 7.87 -11.99
CA ALA A 32 -7.39 7.79 -13.12
C ALA A 32 -6.05 8.48 -12.80
N ALA A 33 -6.09 9.67 -12.20
CA ALA A 33 -4.90 10.39 -11.76
C ALA A 33 -4.12 9.59 -10.69
N HIS A 34 -4.81 8.95 -9.76
CA HIS A 34 -4.20 8.11 -8.75
C HIS A 34 -3.50 6.89 -9.35
N VAL A 35 -4.15 6.19 -10.30
CA VAL A 35 -3.55 5.04 -11.02
C VAL A 35 -2.31 5.49 -11.79
N ALA A 36 -2.38 6.59 -12.52
CA ALA A 36 -1.24 7.15 -13.26
C ALA A 36 -0.08 7.53 -12.33
N ALA A 37 -0.35 8.20 -11.21
CA ALA A 37 0.67 8.57 -10.24
C ALA A 37 1.32 7.34 -9.58
N SER A 38 0.52 6.31 -9.27
CA SER A 38 1.03 5.04 -8.75
C SER A 38 1.92 4.31 -9.77
N TYR A 39 1.56 4.34 -11.05
CA TYR A 39 2.37 3.79 -12.12
C TYR A 39 3.74 4.48 -12.22
N VAL A 40 3.75 5.82 -12.23
CA VAL A 40 5.00 6.60 -12.28
C VAL A 40 5.91 6.30 -11.09
N ARG A 41 5.35 6.24 -9.87
CA ARG A 41 6.13 5.89 -8.67
C ARG A 41 6.78 4.51 -8.76
N ARG A 42 6.07 3.52 -9.31
CA ARG A 42 6.63 2.17 -9.53
C ARG A 42 7.75 2.19 -10.56
N GLN A 43 7.62 2.95 -11.64
CA GLN A 43 8.72 3.13 -12.60
C GLN A 43 9.94 3.78 -11.96
N GLN A 44 9.76 4.81 -11.13
CA GLN A 44 10.85 5.44 -10.40
C GLN A 44 11.54 4.47 -9.44
N ALA A 45 10.79 3.64 -8.72
CA ALA A 45 11.34 2.61 -7.83
C ALA A 45 12.21 1.59 -8.60
N ILE A 46 11.76 1.14 -9.78
CA ILE A 46 12.55 0.27 -10.67
C ILE A 46 13.87 0.95 -11.06
N ALA A 47 13.81 2.22 -11.50
CA ALA A 47 15.00 2.96 -11.90
C ALA A 47 16.00 3.12 -10.75
N HIS A 48 15.53 3.47 -9.54
CA HIS A 48 16.38 3.58 -8.37
C HIS A 48 17.03 2.25 -7.96
N SER A 49 16.31 1.14 -8.09
CA SER A 49 16.87 -0.19 -7.81
C SER A 49 17.98 -0.56 -8.79
N LEU A 50 17.83 -0.23 -10.07
CA LEU A 50 18.90 -0.41 -11.07
C LEU A 50 20.10 0.50 -10.82
N GLN A 51 19.86 1.77 -10.49
CA GLN A 51 20.93 2.70 -10.13
C GLN A 51 21.71 2.21 -8.91
N ALA A 52 21.03 1.63 -7.90
CA ALA A 52 21.70 1.02 -6.76
C ALA A 52 22.54 -0.19 -7.18
N ALA A 53 22.05 -1.02 -8.11
CA ALA A 53 22.82 -2.15 -8.62
C ALA A 53 24.13 -1.70 -9.30
N ASP A 54 24.10 -0.63 -10.09
CA ASP A 54 25.30 -0.08 -10.74
C ASP A 54 26.31 0.43 -9.70
N LEU A 55 25.85 1.12 -8.64
CA LEU A 55 26.71 1.57 -7.54
C LEU A 55 27.32 0.40 -6.75
N PHE A 56 26.58 -0.69 -6.54
CA PHE A 56 27.11 -1.88 -5.88
C PHE A 56 28.12 -2.63 -6.78
N ASP A 57 27.92 -2.61 -8.10
CA ASP A 57 28.86 -3.21 -9.04
C ASP A 57 30.19 -2.44 -9.03
N GLU A 58 30.14 -1.11 -9.05
CA GLU A 58 31.30 -0.23 -8.89
C GLU A 58 32.02 -0.44 -7.55
N ALA A 59 31.27 -0.72 -6.48
CA ALA A 59 31.82 -1.00 -5.15
C ALA A 59 32.41 -2.41 -5.01
N GLY A 60 32.28 -3.29 -6.01
CA GLY A 60 32.74 -4.68 -5.94
C GLY A 60 31.88 -5.55 -5.02
N GLU A 61 30.59 -5.23 -4.91
CA GLU A 61 29.62 -5.86 -4.01
C GLU A 61 28.59 -6.72 -4.79
N PRO A 62 28.98 -7.92 -5.24
CA PRO A 62 28.16 -8.72 -6.18
C PRO A 62 26.84 -9.21 -5.58
N ALA A 63 26.80 -9.44 -4.26
CA ALA A 63 25.58 -9.88 -3.57
C ALA A 63 24.49 -8.78 -3.61
N TYR A 64 24.87 -7.54 -3.33
CA TYR A 64 23.94 -6.39 -3.36
C TYR A 64 23.55 -6.01 -4.78
N THR A 65 24.50 -6.11 -5.73
CA THR A 65 24.22 -5.96 -7.17
C THR A 65 23.13 -6.92 -7.63
N ALA A 66 23.26 -8.22 -7.31
CA ALA A 66 22.28 -9.24 -7.67
C ALA A 66 20.93 -9.01 -6.99
N ALA A 67 20.93 -8.62 -5.71
CA ALA A 67 19.70 -8.34 -4.95
C ALA A 67 18.92 -7.16 -5.54
N SER A 68 19.59 -6.05 -5.86
CA SER A 68 18.97 -4.88 -6.47
C SER A 68 18.41 -5.19 -7.87
N ARG A 69 19.14 -5.93 -8.71
CA ARG A 69 18.61 -6.38 -10.01
C ARG A 69 17.37 -7.27 -9.86
N ALA A 70 17.40 -8.21 -8.92
CA ALA A 70 16.26 -9.09 -8.66
C ALA A 70 15.02 -8.34 -8.16
N ASP A 71 15.20 -7.31 -7.34
CA ASP A 71 14.10 -6.45 -6.88
C ASP A 71 13.52 -5.61 -8.03
N ALA A 72 14.35 -5.03 -8.88
CA ALA A 72 13.91 -4.34 -10.10
C ALA A 72 13.07 -5.27 -11.00
N ASP A 73 13.50 -6.52 -11.20
CA ASP A 73 12.78 -7.49 -12.02
C ASP A 73 11.47 -7.97 -11.37
N ARG A 74 11.44 -8.10 -10.03
CA ARG A 74 10.20 -8.37 -9.29
C ARG A 74 9.20 -7.23 -9.51
N MET A 75 9.61 -5.97 -9.32
CA MET A 75 8.75 -4.81 -9.52
C MET A 75 8.27 -4.68 -10.97
N ARG A 76 9.10 -5.01 -11.96
CA ARG A 76 8.70 -5.05 -13.38
C ARG A 76 7.60 -6.08 -13.64
N ARG A 77 7.71 -7.28 -13.07
CA ARG A 77 6.66 -8.32 -13.18
C ARG A 77 5.35 -7.85 -12.55
N GLU A 78 5.41 -7.23 -11.38
CA GLU A 78 4.25 -6.66 -10.67
C GLU A 78 3.63 -5.45 -11.41
N LEU A 79 4.36 -4.81 -12.32
CA LEU A 79 3.83 -3.71 -13.12
C LEU A 79 3.02 -4.19 -14.34
N VAL A 80 3.33 -5.39 -14.84
CA VAL A 80 2.69 -6.00 -16.02
C VAL A 80 1.52 -6.92 -15.63
N ALA A 81 1.58 -7.54 -14.45
CA ALA A 81 0.54 -8.40 -13.89
C ALA A 81 -0.68 -7.60 -13.40
#